data_AF-A0A1H0LF72-F1
#
_entry.id   AF-A0A1H0LF72-F1
#
_cell.length_a   1.000
_cell.length_b   1.000
_cell.length_c   1.000
_cell.angle_alpha   90.00
_cell.angle_beta   90.00
_cell.angle_gamma   90.00
#
_symmetry.space_group_name_H-M   'P 1'
#
loop_
_entity.id
_entity.type
_entity.pdbx_description
1 polymer ?
#
loop_
_entity_poly.entity_id
_entity_poly.type
_entity_poly.pdbx_seq_one_letter_code
_entity_poly.pdbx_strand_id
1 'polypeptide(L)'
;MRPLTGVPVRAPPPVTVGAVFSRLLTPRWVLGHLVVGALFVATFFLGWWQLSKAEAGGGAVNWSYALQWPLYGFMGLGFYVKMCLEEVRRDPEDDEPGTDVVLYQRPRVDTSGDPELAAYNAYLAELNERALQQRADHG
;
A
#
# COMPACT_ATOMS: atom_id res chain seq x y z
N MET A 1 -41.13 -33.45 -2.10
CA MET A 1 -39.67 -33.24 -2.25
C MET A 1 -39.45 -32.09 -3.21
N ARG A 2 -38.90 -30.95 -2.74
CA ARG A 2 -38.57 -29.80 -3.60
C ARG A 2 -37.23 -30.06 -4.30
N PRO A 3 -37.11 -29.96 -5.63
CA PRO A 3 -35.82 -30.05 -6.29
C PRO A 3 -34.99 -28.81 -5.94
N LEU A 4 -33.76 -29.03 -5.47
CA LEU A 4 -32.75 -27.98 -5.30
C LEU A 4 -32.33 -27.52 -6.70
N THR A 5 -32.89 -26.42 -7.18
CA THR A 5 -32.36 -25.69 -8.33
C THR A 5 -30.96 -25.22 -7.98
N GLY A 6 -29.95 -25.92 -8.51
CA GLY A 6 -28.55 -25.51 -8.40
C GLY A 6 -28.40 -24.13 -9.03
N VAL A 7 -27.92 -23.16 -8.24
CA VAL A 7 -27.46 -21.88 -8.78
C VAL A 7 -26.36 -22.20 -9.80
N PRO A 8 -26.48 -21.78 -11.07
CA PRO A 8 -25.40 -21.97 -12.03
C PRO A 8 -24.20 -21.19 -11.52
N VAL A 9 -23.18 -21.90 -11.03
CA VAL A 9 -21.88 -21.33 -10.70
C VAL A 9 -21.33 -20.81 -12.02
N ARG A 10 -21.40 -19.49 -12.24
CA ARG A 10 -20.83 -18.83 -13.42
C ARG A 10 -19.33 -19.11 -13.37
N ALA A 11 -18.84 -19.94 -14.29
CA ALA A 11 -17.41 -20.17 -14.42
C ALA A 11 -16.73 -18.81 -14.67
N PRO A 12 -15.65 -18.49 -13.93
CA PRO A 12 -14.94 -17.23 -14.15
C PRO A 12 -14.46 -17.21 -15.62
N PRO A 13 -14.60 -16.07 -16.31
CA PRO A 13 -14.16 -15.96 -17.70
C PRO A 13 -12.66 -16.30 -17.78
N PRO A 14 -12.20 -16.99 -18.83
CA PRO A 14 -10.78 -17.29 -19.00
C PRO A 14 -9.99 -15.98 -19.09
N VAL A 15 -8.95 -15.85 -18.27
CA VAL A 15 -8.03 -14.71 -18.31
C VAL A 15 -7.31 -14.75 -19.66
N THR A 16 -7.71 -13.86 -20.57
CA THR A 16 -7.10 -13.78 -21.90
C THR A 16 -5.82 -12.98 -21.83
N VAL A 17 -4.75 -13.46 -22.48
CA VAL A 17 -3.44 -12.80 -22.52
C VAL A 17 -3.56 -11.35 -23.05
N GLY A 18 -4.51 -11.10 -23.96
CA GLY A 18 -4.82 -9.75 -24.47
C GLY A 18 -5.35 -8.77 -23.41
N ALA A 19 -6.16 -9.23 -22.45
CA ALA A 19 -6.63 -8.40 -21.34
C ALA A 19 -5.47 -8.02 -20.40
N VAL A 20 -4.54 -8.97 -20.17
CA VAL A 20 -3.32 -8.75 -19.38
C VAL A 20 -2.42 -7.69 -20.03
N PHE A 21 -2.16 -7.80 -21.33
CA PHE A 21 -1.36 -6.80 -22.06
C PHE A 21 -2.01 -5.42 -22.07
N SER A 22 -3.34 -5.35 -22.20
CA SER A 22 -4.06 -4.07 -22.20
C SER A 22 -3.96 -3.35 -20.86
N ARG A 23 -3.94 -4.07 -19.72
CA ARG A 23 -3.72 -3.49 -18.38
C ARG A 23 -2.31 -2.89 -18.24
N LEU A 24 -1.28 -3.61 -18.70
CA LEU A 24 0.13 -3.17 -18.61
C LEU A 24 0.52 -2.10 -19.64
N LEU A 25 -0.33 -1.84 -20.64
CA LEU A 25 -0.16 -0.80 -21.65
C LEU A 25 -0.96 0.48 -21.36
N THR A 26 -1.60 0.57 -20.19
CA THR A 26 -2.21 1.83 -19.78
C THR A 26 -1.14 2.94 -19.63
N PRO A 27 -1.48 4.22 -19.85
CA PRO A 27 -0.48 5.31 -19.88
C PRO A 27 0.39 5.40 -18.62
N ARG A 28 -0.21 5.12 -17.45
CA ARG A 28 0.48 5.05 -16.16
C ARG A 28 1.58 3.99 -16.16
N TRP A 29 1.27 2.79 -16.66
CA TRP A 29 2.21 1.68 -16.72
C TRP A 29 3.30 1.92 -17.77
N VAL A 30 2.94 2.48 -18.94
CA VAL A 30 3.91 2.90 -19.97
C VAL A 30 4.94 3.87 -19.41
N LEU A 31 4.50 4.90 -18.68
CA LEU A 31 5.41 5.81 -18.00
C LEU A 31 6.30 5.08 -16.99
N GLY A 32 5.75 4.14 -16.22
CA GLY A 32 6.50 3.29 -15.31
C GLY A 32 7.61 2.50 -16.01
N HIS A 33 7.31 1.86 -17.14
CA HIS A 33 8.28 1.10 -17.94
C HIS A 33 9.41 2.01 -18.43
N LEU A 34 9.06 3.21 -18.91
CA LEU A 34 10.04 4.20 -19.39
C LEU A 34 10.96 4.67 -18.27
N VAL A 35 10.40 5.01 -17.10
CA VAL A 35 11.18 5.47 -15.94
C VAL A 35 12.11 4.36 -15.45
N VAL A 36 11.60 3.14 -15.28
CA VAL A 36 12.41 2.01 -14.82
C VAL A 36 13.49 1.65 -15.83
N GLY A 37 13.15 1.64 -17.13
CA GLY A 37 14.13 1.41 -18.19
C GLY A 37 15.22 2.48 -18.21
N ALA A 38 14.85 3.76 -18.07
CA ALA A 38 15.80 4.86 -18.00
C ALA A 38 16.72 4.75 -16.77
N LEU A 39 16.16 4.47 -15.59
CA LEU A 39 16.92 4.26 -14.36
C LEU A 39 17.87 3.06 -14.47
N PHE A 40 17.40 1.96 -15.06
CA PHE A 40 18.21 0.78 -15.31
C PHE A 40 19.41 1.12 -16.20
N VAL A 41 19.19 1.75 -17.35
CA VAL A 41 20.29 2.21 -18.23
C VAL A 41 21.24 3.16 -17.51
N ALA A 42 20.70 4.10 -16.71
CA ALA A 42 21.51 5.03 -15.93
C ALA A 42 22.42 4.30 -14.91
N THR A 43 21.91 3.26 -14.21
CA THR A 43 22.73 2.48 -13.27
C THR A 43 23.89 1.75 -13.95
N PHE A 44 23.68 1.21 -15.16
CA PHE A 44 24.76 0.59 -15.94
C PHE A 44 25.77 1.62 -16.45
N PHE A 45 25.29 2.78 -16.90
CA PHE A 45 26.16 3.88 -17.33
C PHE A 45 27.02 4.40 -16.17
N LEU A 46 26.44 4.57 -14.98
CA LEU A 46 27.17 4.95 -13.76
C LEU A 46 28.20 3.89 -13.36
N GLY A 47 27.83 2.60 -13.41
CA GLY A 47 28.73 1.49 -13.12
C GLY A 47 29.92 1.46 -14.08
N TRP A 48 29.66 1.59 -15.37
CA TRP A 48 30.70 1.68 -16.42
C TRP A 48 31.62 2.89 -16.21
N TRP A 49 31.05 4.06 -15.94
CA TRP A 49 31.82 5.27 -15.69
C TRP A 49 32.73 5.13 -14.46
N GLN A 50 32.24 4.50 -13.39
CA GLN A 50 33.05 4.22 -12.20
C GLN A 50 34.16 3.20 -12.48
N LEU A 51 33.91 2.20 -13.33
CA LEU A 51 34.94 1.25 -13.77
C LEU A 51 36.06 1.96 -14.52
N SER A 52 35.72 2.80 -15.51
CA SER A 52 36.69 3.58 -16.27
C SER A 52 37.51 4.52 -15.37
N LYS A 53 36.90 5.06 -14.31
CA LYS A 53 37.60 5.89 -13.31
C LYS A 53 38.47 5.06 -12.35
N ALA A 54 38.07 3.83 -12.03
CA ALA A 54 38.88 2.92 -11.23
C ALA A 54 40.18 2.56 -11.96
N GLU A 55 40.08 2.21 -13.24
CA GLU A 55 41.24 1.86 -14.09
C GLU A 55 42.22 3.02 -14.26
N ALA A 56 41.73 4.27 -14.24
CA ALA A 56 42.54 5.48 -14.33
C ALA A 56 43.24 5.90 -13.02
N GLY A 57 43.20 5.07 -11.96
CA GLY A 57 43.90 5.32 -10.69
C GLY A 57 43.00 5.35 -9.44
N GLY A 58 41.72 4.97 -9.55
CA GLY A 58 40.82 4.82 -8.41
C GLY A 58 40.89 3.42 -7.81
N GLY A 59 41.34 3.31 -6.56
CA GLY A 59 41.53 2.02 -5.87
C GLY A 59 40.27 1.13 -5.75
N ALA A 60 40.40 0.02 -5.02
CA ALA A 60 39.40 -1.06 -4.92
C ALA A 60 37.95 -0.64 -4.55
N VAL A 61 37.77 0.53 -3.92
CA VAL A 61 36.46 1.09 -3.58
C VAL A 61 35.65 1.50 -4.83
N ASN A 62 36.30 2.01 -5.88
CA ASN A 62 35.58 2.35 -7.12
C ASN A 62 35.07 1.09 -7.84
N TRP A 63 35.78 -0.03 -7.69
CA TRP A 63 35.38 -1.33 -8.21
C TRP A 63 34.11 -1.88 -7.55
N SER A 64 33.99 -1.74 -6.23
CA SER A 64 32.77 -2.17 -5.54
C SER A 64 31.55 -1.35 -5.97
N TYR A 65 31.71 -0.03 -6.17
CA TYR A 65 30.62 0.81 -6.69
C TYR A 65 30.26 0.44 -8.14
N ALA A 66 31.25 0.18 -8.99
CA ALA A 66 31.02 -0.22 -10.37
C ALA A 66 30.15 -1.49 -10.49
N LEU A 67 30.30 -2.44 -9.57
CA LEU A 67 29.49 -3.66 -9.51
C LEU A 67 28.18 -3.50 -8.74
N GLN A 68 28.18 -2.65 -7.70
CA GLN A 68 27.01 -2.36 -6.88
C GLN A 68 25.90 -1.68 -7.69
N TRP A 69 26.25 -0.76 -8.60
CA TRP A 69 25.25 -0.05 -9.41
C TRP A 69 24.39 -0.99 -10.28
N PRO A 70 24.97 -1.90 -11.09
CA PRO A 70 24.21 -2.93 -11.79
C PRO A 70 23.36 -3.81 -10.86
N LEU A 71 23.89 -4.19 -9.68
CA LEU A 71 23.14 -5.02 -8.73
C LEU A 71 21.86 -4.31 -8.25
N TYR A 72 21.95 -3.01 -7.94
CA TYR A 72 20.78 -2.19 -7.63
C TYR A 72 19.83 -2.03 -8.81
N GLY A 73 20.36 -1.89 -10.03
CA GLY A 73 19.55 -1.92 -11.26
C GLY A 73 18.73 -3.20 -11.38
N PHE A 74 19.35 -4.37 -11.22
CA PHE A 74 18.67 -5.67 -11.25
C PHE A 74 17.67 -5.85 -10.12
N MET A 75 18.03 -5.44 -8.91
CA MET A 75 17.11 -5.49 -7.76
C MET A 75 15.87 -4.63 -8.00
N GLY A 76 16.06 -3.38 -8.45
CA GLY A 76 14.96 -2.47 -8.78
C GLY A 76 14.08 -3.02 -9.91
N LEU A 77 14.70 -3.58 -10.96
CA LEU A 77 13.98 -4.24 -12.06
C LEU A 77 13.18 -5.44 -11.56
N GLY A 78 13.75 -6.28 -10.68
CA GLY A 78 13.06 -7.43 -10.09
C GLY A 78 11.86 -7.02 -9.24
N PHE A 79 12.00 -5.98 -8.41
CA PHE A 79 10.89 -5.39 -7.65
C PHE A 79 9.79 -4.85 -8.57
N TYR A 80 10.17 -4.15 -9.64
CA TYR A 80 9.22 -3.62 -10.61
C TYR A 80 8.47 -4.73 -11.34
N VAL A 81 9.18 -5.76 -11.82
CA VAL A 81 8.57 -6.94 -12.46
C VAL A 81 7.62 -7.64 -11.50
N LYS A 82 8.02 -7.82 -10.23
CA LYS A 82 7.13 -8.37 -9.20
C LYS A 82 5.85 -7.53 -9.04
N MET A 83 5.97 -6.21 -8.99
CA MET A 83 4.83 -5.30 -8.91
C MET A 83 3.91 -5.43 -10.15
N CYS A 84 4.48 -5.53 -11.37
CA CYS A 84 3.70 -5.81 -12.58
C CYS A 84 2.94 -7.14 -12.46
N LEU A 85 3.60 -8.19 -11.97
CA LEU A 85 3.00 -9.51 -11.78
C LEU A 85 1.87 -9.49 -10.75
N GLU A 86 2.03 -8.76 -9.66
CA GLU A 86 0.99 -8.59 -8.64
C GLU A 86 -0.23 -7.86 -9.22
N GLU A 87 -0.04 -6.79 -9.98
CA GLU A 87 -1.14 -6.10 -10.68
C GLU A 87 -1.86 -7.02 -11.68
N VAL A 88 -1.13 -7.84 -12.43
CA VAL A 88 -1.72 -8.80 -13.37
C VAL A 88 -2.52 -9.86 -12.65
N ARG A 89 -2.09 -10.28 -11.46
CA ARG A 89 -2.77 -11.26 -10.62
C ARG A 89 -3.94 -10.68 -9.83
N ARG A 90 -4.07 -9.35 -9.76
CA ARG A 90 -5.17 -8.67 -9.05
C ARG A 90 -6.51 -8.90 -9.75
N ASP A 91 -7.49 -9.35 -8.97
CA ASP A 91 -8.83 -9.63 -9.47
C ASP A 91 -9.52 -8.31 -9.85
N PRO A 92 -10.17 -8.19 -11.03
CA PRO A 92 -11.02 -7.05 -11.34
C PRO A 92 -12.13 -6.77 -10.31
N GLU A 93 -12.56 -7.74 -9.50
CA GLU A 93 -13.52 -7.49 -8.41
C GLU A 93 -12.92 -6.61 -7.28
N ASP A 94 -11.59 -6.56 -7.13
CA ASP A 94 -10.90 -5.65 -6.20
C ASP A 94 -10.84 -4.19 -6.69
N ASP A 95 -11.30 -3.89 -7.90
CA ASP A 95 -11.42 -2.53 -8.45
C ASP A 95 -12.79 -1.90 -8.17
N GLU A 96 -13.77 -2.67 -7.66
CA GLU A 96 -14.92 -2.02 -7.01
C GLU A 96 -14.39 -1.23 -5.81
N PRO A 97 -14.71 0.07 -5.67
CA PRO A 97 -14.36 0.83 -4.48
C PRO A 97 -15.10 0.19 -3.31
N GLY A 98 -14.46 -0.80 -2.70
CA GLY A 98 -14.88 -1.42 -1.47
C GLY A 98 -15.08 -0.27 -0.50
N THR A 99 -16.32 -0.03 -0.13
CA THR A 99 -16.69 0.86 0.97
C THR A 99 -16.28 0.22 2.30
N ASP A 100 -15.19 -0.54 2.31
CA ASP A 100 -14.58 -1.08 3.51
C ASP A 100 -13.50 -0.10 3.94
N VAL A 101 -13.98 1.10 4.30
CA VAL A 101 -13.22 1.91 5.24
C VAL A 101 -13.16 1.05 6.49
N VAL A 102 -12.05 0.36 6.70
CA VAL A 102 -11.73 -0.26 7.99
C VAL A 102 -11.52 0.88 8.97
N LEU A 103 -12.63 1.45 9.44
CA LEU A 103 -12.65 2.33 10.58
C LEU A 103 -12.09 1.47 11.71
N TYR A 104 -10.97 1.89 12.26
CA TYR A 104 -10.45 1.32 13.49
C TYR A 104 -11.59 1.27 14.52
N GLN A 105 -12.17 0.08 14.73
CA GLN A 105 -13.10 -0.13 15.82
C GLN A 105 -12.25 -0.17 17.08
N ARG A 106 -12.25 0.95 17.82
CA ARG A 106 -11.65 1.00 19.14
C ARG A 106 -12.21 -0.17 19.96
N PRO A 107 -11.36 -1.03 20.55
CA PRO A 107 -11.82 -2.09 21.43
C PRO A 107 -12.71 -1.49 22.51
N ARG A 108 -13.99 -1.88 22.54
CA ARG A 108 -14.94 -1.44 23.56
C ARG A 108 -14.68 -2.29 24.79
N VAL A 109 -13.97 -1.75 25.77
CA VAL A 109 -13.85 -2.37 27.09
C VAL A 109 -15.22 -2.25 27.75
N ASP A 110 -15.83 -3.39 28.12
CA ASP A 110 -17.10 -3.39 28.83
C ASP A 110 -16.88 -3.03 30.30
N THR A 111 -17.02 -1.74 30.59
CA THR A 111 -16.90 -1.18 31.94
C THR A 111 -18.28 -0.88 32.54
N SER A 112 -19.38 -1.43 31.98
CA SER A 112 -20.75 -1.07 32.38
C SER A 112 -21.12 -1.46 33.82
N GLY A 113 -20.30 -2.29 34.46
CA GLY A 113 -20.47 -2.72 35.85
C GLY A 113 -19.47 -2.14 36.84
N ASP A 114 -18.59 -1.22 36.41
CA ASP A 114 -17.55 -0.66 37.28
C ASP A 114 -18.13 0.45 38.20
N PRO A 115 -18.21 0.22 39.53
CA PRO A 115 -18.71 1.21 40.46
C PRO A 115 -17.86 2.49 40.50
N GLU A 116 -16.56 2.40 40.17
CA GLU A 116 -15.65 3.55 40.15
C GLU A 116 -16.00 4.51 38.99
N LEU A 117 -16.25 3.97 37.80
CA LEU A 117 -16.70 4.77 36.64
C LEU A 117 -18.08 5.40 36.87
N ALA A 118 -19.00 4.69 37.52
CA ALA A 118 -20.32 5.22 37.84
C ALA A 118 -20.21 6.43 38.79
N ALA A 119 -19.37 6.32 39.82
CA ALA A 119 -19.10 7.42 40.75
C ALA A 119 -18.43 8.60 40.04
N TYR A 120 -17.47 8.34 39.15
CA TYR A 120 -16.79 9.38 38.39
C TYR A 120 -17.73 10.12 37.42
N ASN A 121 -18.59 9.39 36.70
CA ASN A 121 -19.57 9.99 35.80
C ASN A 121 -20.60 10.84 36.55
N ALA A 122 -21.03 10.43 37.75
CA ALA A 122 -21.88 11.22 38.61
C ALA A 122 -21.19 12.52 39.07
N TYR A 123 -19.92 12.44 39.44
CA TYR A 123 -19.12 13.61 39.80
C TYR A 123 -18.95 14.59 38.62
N LEU A 124 -18.69 14.10 37.41
CA LEU A 124 -18.63 14.93 36.21
C LEU A 124 -19.97 15.61 35.91
N ALA A 125 -21.09 14.93 36.13
CA ALA A 125 -22.42 15.50 35.96
C ALA A 125 -22.65 16.67 36.93
N GLU A 126 -22.29 16.49 38.20
CA GLU A 126 -22.39 17.55 39.21
C GLU A 126 -21.52 18.77 38.86
N LEU A 127 -20.28 18.55 38.42
CA LEU A 127 -19.39 19.62 37.95
C LEU A 127 -20.00 20.39 36.77
N ASN A 128 -20.60 19.67 35.82
CA ASN A 128 -21.24 20.28 34.66
C ASN A 128 -22.47 21.12 35.07
N GLU A 129 -23.29 20.62 35.99
CA GLU A 129 -24.43 21.36 36.53
C GLU A 129 -23.98 22.65 37.23
N ARG A 130 -22.95 22.57 38.08
CA ARG A 130 -22.36 23.74 38.75
C ARG A 130 -21.79 24.74 37.74
N ALA A 131 -21.11 24.27 36.70
CA ALA A 131 -20.56 25.13 35.65
C ALA A 131 -21.66 25.81 34.82
N LEU A 132 -22.76 25.12 34.54
CA LEU A 132 -23.93 25.68 33.86
C LEU A 132 -24.64 26.72 34.74
N GLN A 133 -24.80 26.45 36.03
CA GLN A 133 -25.36 27.40 37.01
C GLN A 133 -24.50 28.67 37.11
N GLN A 134 -23.17 28.53 37.24
CA GLN A 134 -22.26 29.67 37.24
C GLN A 134 -22.34 30.50 35.94
N ARG A 135 -22.48 29.85 34.78
CA ARG A 135 -22.69 30.58 33.51
C ARG A 135 -24.02 31.31 33.45
N ALA A 136 -25.07 30.76 34.06
CA ALA A 136 -26.39 31.40 34.12
C ALA A 136 -26.42 32.59 35.09
N ASP A 137 -25.70 32.52 36.20
CA ASP A 137 -25.65 33.61 37.20
C ASP A 137 -24.76 34.80 36.77
N HIS A 138 -23.85 34.59 35.80
CA HIS A 138 -22.92 35.59 35.29
C HIS A 138 -23.27 36.16 33.91
N GLY A 139 -24.44 35.84 33.35
CA GLY A 139 -24.96 36.38 32.08
C GLY A 139 -26.16 37.28 32.29
#